data_AF-A0A969LV46-F1
#
_entry.id   AF-A0A969LV46-F1
#
_cell.length_a   1.000
_cell.length_b   1.000
_cell.length_c   1.000
_cell.angle_alpha   90.00
_cell.angle_beta   90.00
_cell.angle_gamma   90.00
#
_symmetry.space_group_name_H-M   'P 1'
#
loop_
_entity.id
_entity.type
_entity.pdbx_description
1 polymer ?
#
loop_
_entity_poly.entity_id
_entity_poly.type
_entity_poly.pdbx_seq_one_letter_code
_entity_poly.pdbx_strand_id
1 'polypeptide(L)'
;MYKKRRLRVRCPKDGAFELVSSRLDKELVVEYCSDCKGTWIPASEYESWQSRQPPIKLADLPNTLDVDYVQSPFDTKAALCPECRHYLSRTKVGLKTPFYVERCPNCGGIWCDYGEWDVLQKLGLHTIIQQLFTSEWQTRSKEREHAERERQATIEKMGEDIASRLFELADLLEQHPNGDFGVAYLMRRFNQ
;
A
#
# COMPACT_ATOMS: atom_id res chain seq x y z
N MET A 1 -6.59 -30.23 27.61
CA MET A 1 -6.74 -29.02 26.77
C MET A 1 -5.79 -27.95 27.29
N TYR A 2 -4.59 -27.85 26.72
CA TYR A 2 -3.60 -26.84 27.13
C TYR A 2 -4.03 -25.47 26.60
N LYS A 3 -4.49 -24.58 27.48
CA LYS A 3 -4.58 -23.14 27.17
C LYS A 3 -3.16 -22.65 26.94
N LYS A 4 -2.76 -22.47 25.67
CA LYS A 4 -1.51 -21.80 25.30
C LYS A 4 -1.52 -20.44 26.00
N ARG A 5 -0.67 -20.30 27.01
CA ARG A 5 -0.45 -19.05 27.74
C ARG A 5 0.02 -18.03 26.69
N ARG A 6 -0.82 -17.05 26.32
CA ARG A 6 -0.45 -15.96 25.40
C ARG A 6 0.80 -15.30 26.00
N LEU A 7 1.93 -15.44 25.32
CA LEU A 7 3.17 -14.76 25.68
C LEU A 7 2.89 -13.26 25.61
N ARG A 8 3.31 -12.51 26.63
CA ARG A 8 3.26 -11.03 26.60
C ARG A 8 4.17 -10.57 25.47
N VAL A 9 3.59 -9.91 24.48
CA VAL A 9 4.31 -9.51 23.28
C VAL A 9 4.63 -8.02 23.37
N ARG A 10 5.88 -7.65 23.07
CA ARG A 10 6.31 -6.24 23.09
C ARG A 10 6.02 -5.57 21.76
N CYS A 11 5.74 -4.27 21.81
CA CYS A 11 5.60 -3.42 20.64
C CYS A 11 6.88 -3.51 19.79
N PRO A 12 6.76 -3.87 18.49
CA PRO A 12 7.92 -4.02 17.62
C PRO A 12 8.54 -2.68 17.18
N LYS A 13 7.80 -1.57 17.27
CA LYS A 13 8.26 -0.23 16.89
C LYS A 13 8.93 0.50 18.06
N ASP A 14 8.31 0.52 19.24
CA ASP A 14 8.82 1.26 20.39
C ASP A 14 9.72 0.39 21.27
N GLY A 15 9.46 -0.92 21.33
CA GLY A 15 10.18 -1.88 22.17
C GLY A 15 9.96 -1.75 23.69
N ALA A 16 9.44 -0.61 24.15
CA ALA A 16 9.28 -0.28 25.58
C ALA A 16 7.94 -0.76 26.17
N PHE A 17 6.90 -0.89 25.36
CA PHE A 17 5.54 -1.20 25.81
C PHE A 17 5.10 -2.61 25.42
N GLU A 18 4.33 -3.25 26.29
CA GLU A 18 3.63 -4.49 25.94
C GLU A 18 2.37 -4.17 25.14
N LEU A 19 2.07 -5.02 24.16
CA LEU A 19 0.82 -4.94 23.42
C LEU A 19 -0.32 -5.45 24.31
N VAL A 20 -1.45 -4.74 24.28
CA VAL A 20 -2.65 -5.08 25.03
C VAL A 20 -3.75 -5.54 24.09
N SER A 21 -4.53 -6.55 24.48
CA SER A 21 -5.62 -7.03 23.65
C SER A 21 -6.67 -5.93 23.43
N SER A 22 -7.05 -5.73 22.17
CA SER A 22 -8.05 -4.76 21.74
C SER A 22 -8.87 -5.33 20.57
N ARG A 23 -9.76 -4.52 19.99
CA ARG A 23 -10.57 -4.89 18.82
C ARG A 23 -10.60 -3.77 17.79
N LEU A 24 -10.41 -4.13 16.52
CA LEU A 24 -10.75 -3.31 15.37
C LEU A 24 -12.11 -3.75 14.82
N ASP A 25 -12.85 -2.84 14.18
CA ASP A 25 -14.14 -3.14 13.54
C ASP A 25 -15.14 -3.90 14.42
N LYS A 26 -15.06 -3.67 15.74
CA LYS A 26 -15.81 -4.36 16.81
C LYS A 26 -15.56 -5.87 16.91
N GLU A 27 -15.06 -6.53 15.87
CA GLU A 27 -14.95 -7.98 15.80
C GLU A 27 -13.52 -8.51 15.62
N LEU A 28 -12.64 -7.78 14.94
CA LEU A 28 -11.27 -8.21 14.66
C LEU A 28 -10.42 -8.08 15.92
N VAL A 29 -10.00 -9.21 16.49
CA VAL A 29 -9.16 -9.24 17.69
C VAL A 29 -7.73 -8.85 17.32
N VAL A 30 -7.17 -7.89 18.05
CA VAL A 30 -5.84 -7.35 17.79
C VAL A 30 -5.06 -7.15 19.09
N GLU A 31 -3.76 -6.86 18.96
CA GLU A 31 -2.93 -6.39 20.05
C GLU A 31 -2.43 -4.96 19.76
N TYR A 32 -2.72 -4.04 20.66
CA TYR A 32 -2.56 -2.60 20.48
C TYR A 32 -1.45 -2.06 21.40
N CYS A 33 -0.60 -1.16 20.89
CA CYS A 33 0.38 -0.44 21.70
C CYS A 33 -0.25 0.83 22.28
N SER A 34 -0.15 1.06 23.58
CA SER A 34 -0.69 2.29 24.21
C SER A 34 0.14 3.55 23.95
N ASP A 35 1.38 3.40 23.48
CA ASP A 35 2.32 4.51 23.25
C ASP A 35 2.32 4.97 21.79
N CYS A 36 2.89 4.19 20.85
CA CYS A 36 2.83 4.54 19.43
C CYS A 36 1.46 4.36 18.78
N LYS A 37 0.50 3.72 19.48
CA LYS A 37 -0.85 3.43 18.97
C LYS A 37 -0.88 2.51 17.74
N GLY A 38 0.23 1.85 17.44
CA GLY A 38 0.30 0.80 16.42
C GLY A 38 -0.44 -0.46 16.84
N THR A 39 -0.86 -1.25 15.86
CA THR A 39 -1.71 -2.42 16.03
C THR A 39 -1.10 -3.63 15.34
N TRP A 40 -0.93 -4.71 16.11
CA TRP A 40 -0.63 -6.04 15.63
C TRP A 40 -1.92 -6.82 15.41
N ILE A 41 -2.05 -7.41 14.22
CA ILE A 41 -3.18 -8.23 13.82
C ILE A 41 -2.66 -9.65 13.60
N PRO A 42 -2.95 -10.59 14.51
CA PRO A 42 -2.54 -11.99 14.34
C PRO A 42 -3.13 -12.60 13.06
N ALA A 43 -2.35 -13.44 12.38
CA ALA A 43 -2.76 -13.99 11.08
C ALA A 43 -4.09 -14.74 11.14
N SER A 44 -4.27 -15.60 12.14
CA SER A 44 -5.51 -16.39 12.30
C SER A 44 -6.74 -15.53 12.55
N GLU A 45 -6.57 -14.41 13.28
CA GLU A 45 -7.67 -13.47 13.54
C GLU A 45 -8.03 -12.70 12.26
N TYR A 46 -7.02 -12.25 11.51
CA TYR A 46 -7.22 -11.59 10.22
C TYR A 46 -7.90 -12.52 9.21
N GLU A 47 -7.43 -13.76 9.04
CA GLU A 47 -8.02 -14.72 8.10
C GLU A 47 -9.47 -15.07 8.45
N SER A 48 -9.76 -15.28 9.75
CA SER A 48 -11.13 -15.54 10.22
C SER A 48 -12.05 -14.33 10.01
N TRP A 49 -11.56 -13.12 10.21
CA TRP A 49 -12.31 -11.90 9.92
C TRP A 49 -12.49 -11.66 8.42
N GLN A 50 -11.44 -11.85 7.62
CA GLN A 50 -11.42 -11.63 6.17
C GLN A 50 -12.39 -12.54 5.43
N SER A 51 -12.48 -13.82 5.83
CA SER A 51 -13.42 -14.78 5.23
C SER A 51 -14.91 -14.42 5.38
N ARG A 52 -15.24 -13.49 6.29
CA ARG A 52 -16.60 -12.98 6.51
C ARG A 52 -16.90 -11.70 5.76
N GLN A 53 -15.90 -11.12 5.08
CA GLN A 53 -16.04 -9.89 4.32
C GLN A 53 -16.54 -10.17 2.90
N PRO A 54 -17.28 -9.25 2.28
CA PRO A 54 -17.65 -9.38 0.88
C PRO A 54 -16.39 -9.43 -0.01
N PRO A 55 -16.37 -10.26 -1.07
CA PRO A 55 -15.26 -10.28 -1.99
C PRO A 55 -15.15 -8.93 -2.72
N ILE A 56 -13.97 -8.31 -2.67
CA ILE A 56 -13.65 -7.11 -3.44
C ILE A 56 -12.89 -7.54 -4.69
N LYS A 57 -13.31 -7.06 -5.87
CA LYS A 57 -12.53 -7.22 -7.09
C LYS A 57 -11.48 -6.12 -7.15
N LEU A 58 -10.26 -6.47 -7.53
CA LEU A 58 -9.15 -5.52 -7.69
C LEU A 58 -9.46 -4.36 -8.66
N ALA A 59 -10.39 -4.56 -9.59
CA ALA A 59 -10.83 -3.55 -10.55
C ALA A 59 -11.69 -2.45 -9.91
N ASP A 60 -12.31 -2.73 -8.77
CA ASP A 60 -13.20 -1.80 -8.06
C ASP A 60 -12.45 -0.94 -7.03
N LEU A 61 -11.14 -1.16 -6.88
CA LEU A 61 -10.32 -0.40 -5.95
C LEU A 61 -10.08 1.03 -6.50
N PRO A 62 -10.26 2.05 -5.66
CA PRO A 62 -9.96 3.43 -6.04
C PRO A 62 -8.51 3.56 -6.50
N ASN A 63 -8.29 4.16 -7.67
CA ASN A 63 -6.93 4.39 -8.19
C ASN A 63 -6.20 5.49 -7.42
N THR A 64 -6.94 6.43 -6.82
CA THR A 64 -6.45 7.49 -5.96
C THR A 64 -7.55 7.85 -4.97
N LEU A 65 -7.23 7.89 -3.69
CA LEU A 65 -8.06 8.59 -2.70
C LEU A 65 -7.16 9.59 -2.01
N ASP A 66 -7.56 10.87 -2.05
CA ASP A 66 -6.94 11.92 -1.25
C ASP A 66 -7.43 11.72 0.19
N VAL A 67 -6.82 10.75 0.88
CA VAL A 67 -7.09 10.50 2.30
C VAL A 67 -6.10 11.31 3.10
N ASP A 68 -6.60 12.39 3.71
CA ASP A 68 -5.85 13.11 4.73
C ASP A 68 -5.62 12.19 5.93
N TYR A 69 -4.36 11.87 6.17
CA TYR A 69 -3.88 11.10 7.31
C TYR A 69 -2.47 11.54 7.69
N VAL A 70 -2.16 11.48 8.99
CA VAL A 70 -0.87 11.87 9.55
C VAL A 70 0.01 10.63 9.66
N GLN A 71 1.03 10.54 8.81
CA GLN A 71 1.97 9.43 8.82
C GLN A 71 2.63 9.26 10.20
N SER A 72 2.68 8.02 10.67
CA SER A 72 3.36 7.67 11.92
C SER A 72 4.86 7.98 11.83
N PRO A 73 5.48 8.54 12.88
CA PRO A 73 6.93 8.66 12.98
C PRO A 73 7.68 7.33 12.86
N PHE A 74 6.98 6.23 13.14
CA PHE A 74 7.52 4.87 13.10
C PHE A 74 7.36 4.18 11.75
N ASP A 75 6.69 4.81 10.78
CA ASP A 75 6.43 4.18 9.48
C ASP A 75 7.77 3.80 8.85
N THR A 76 8.76 4.68 8.77
CA THR A 76 10.07 4.35 8.16
C THR A 76 10.95 3.34 8.94
N LYS A 77 10.56 2.97 10.17
CA LYS A 77 11.34 2.09 11.03
C LYS A 77 11.03 0.62 10.76
N ALA A 78 12.05 -0.16 10.40
CA ALA A 78 11.92 -1.61 10.29
C ALA A 78 11.63 -2.26 11.66
N ALA A 79 10.84 -3.33 11.66
CA ALA A 79 10.40 -4.02 12.86
C ALA A 79 10.55 -5.55 12.74
N LEU A 80 10.75 -6.21 13.89
CA LEU A 80 10.66 -7.66 14.00
C LEU A 80 9.23 -8.05 14.36
N CYS A 81 8.75 -9.15 13.79
CA CYS A 81 7.46 -9.72 14.10
C CYS A 81 7.36 -9.98 15.62
N PRO A 82 6.32 -9.47 16.29
CA PRO A 82 6.17 -9.60 17.73
C PRO A 82 5.98 -11.08 18.13
N GLU A 83 5.36 -11.91 17.29
CA GLU A 83 5.13 -13.34 17.58
C GLU A 83 6.32 -14.27 17.31
N CYS A 84 6.96 -14.13 16.14
CA CYS A 84 7.97 -15.09 15.67
C CYS A 84 9.34 -14.46 15.37
N ARG A 85 9.51 -13.16 15.63
CA ARG A 85 10.77 -12.40 15.50
C ARG A 85 11.42 -12.37 14.12
N HIS A 86 10.72 -12.79 13.07
CA HIS A 86 11.17 -12.57 11.69
C HIS A 86 10.99 -11.10 11.29
N TYR A 87 11.86 -10.57 10.43
CA TYR A 87 11.67 -9.23 9.88
C TYR A 87 10.31 -9.13 9.19
N LEU A 88 9.59 -8.03 9.46
CA LEU A 88 8.37 -7.72 8.74
C LEU A 88 8.73 -7.27 7.32
N SER A 89 8.09 -7.88 6.32
CA SER A 89 8.14 -7.39 4.95
C SER A 89 7.21 -6.20 4.82
N ARG A 90 7.52 -5.31 3.87
CA ARG A 90 6.83 -4.03 3.72
C ARG A 90 6.34 -3.86 2.31
N THR A 91 5.17 -3.26 2.16
CA THR A 91 4.64 -2.86 0.86
C THR A 91 4.09 -1.44 0.94
N LYS A 92 4.48 -0.62 -0.04
CA LYS A 92 4.05 0.77 -0.13
C LYS A 92 2.60 0.82 -0.61
N VAL A 93 1.77 1.57 0.09
CA VAL A 93 0.44 1.96 -0.39
C VAL A 93 0.57 3.34 -1.02
N GLY A 94 0.33 3.40 -2.34
CA GLY A 94 0.46 4.62 -3.13
C GLY A 94 -0.72 5.57 -2.89
N LEU A 95 -0.51 6.60 -2.07
CA LEU A 95 -1.39 7.73 -1.87
C LEU A 95 -0.58 9.03 -2.04
N LYS A 96 -1.25 10.18 -1.98
CA LYS A 96 -0.58 11.49 -1.87
C LYS A 96 0.42 11.52 -0.70
N THR A 97 0.01 10.95 0.44
CA THR A 97 0.90 10.65 1.57
C THR A 97 1.08 9.13 1.66
N PRO A 98 2.13 8.55 1.05
CA PRO A 98 2.32 7.12 1.04
C PRO A 98 2.73 6.61 2.43
N PHE A 99 2.32 5.39 2.74
CA PHE A 99 2.75 4.67 3.95
C PHE A 99 3.06 3.20 3.61
N TYR A 100 3.59 2.45 4.57
CA TYR A 100 3.95 1.05 4.35
C TYR A 100 3.16 0.11 5.26
N VAL A 101 2.38 -0.77 4.64
CA VAL A 101 1.81 -1.91 5.35
C VAL A 101 2.90 -2.94 5.60
N GLU A 102 2.97 -3.45 6.81
CA GLU A 102 3.95 -4.45 7.21
C GLU A 102 3.28 -5.81 7.47
N ARG A 103 3.89 -6.88 6.97
CA ARG A 103 3.40 -8.26 7.16
C ARG A 103 4.55 -9.21 7.47
N CYS A 104 4.35 -10.13 8.38
CA CYS A 104 5.32 -11.18 8.65
C CYS A 104 5.27 -12.25 7.55
N PRO A 105 6.37 -12.51 6.82
CA PRO A 105 6.39 -13.56 5.80
C PRO A 105 6.32 -14.97 6.42
N ASN A 106 6.67 -15.12 7.70
CA ASN A 106 6.71 -16.42 8.38
C ASN A 106 5.38 -16.81 9.03
N CYS A 107 4.80 -15.95 9.88
CA CYS A 107 3.52 -16.26 10.54
C CYS A 107 2.29 -15.64 9.87
N GLY A 108 2.48 -14.71 8.92
CA GLY A 108 1.38 -14.06 8.20
C GLY A 108 0.71 -12.88 8.92
N GLY A 109 1.08 -12.60 10.17
CA GLY A 109 0.52 -11.50 10.96
C GLY A 109 0.89 -10.13 10.39
N ILE A 110 0.05 -9.13 10.66
CA ILE A 110 0.10 -7.80 10.04
C ILE A 110 0.36 -6.76 11.12
N TRP A 111 1.23 -5.80 10.82
CA TRP A 111 1.40 -4.62 11.65
C TRP A 111 0.91 -3.40 10.88
N CYS A 112 0.10 -2.58 11.56
CA CYS A 112 -0.33 -1.28 11.09
C CYS A 112 0.11 -0.24 12.12
N ASP A 113 0.83 0.78 11.67
CA ASP A 113 1.09 1.94 12.52
C ASP A 113 -0.21 2.74 12.74
N TYR A 114 -0.17 3.68 13.68
CA TYR A 114 -1.35 4.39 14.16
C TYR A 114 -2.16 5.05 13.05
N GLY A 115 -3.39 4.57 12.79
CA GLY A 115 -4.30 5.15 11.81
C GLY A 115 -4.14 4.61 10.38
N GLU A 116 -3.15 3.76 10.11
CA GLU A 116 -3.01 3.10 8.81
C GLU A 116 -4.15 2.14 8.52
N TRP A 117 -4.68 1.44 9.54
CA TRP A 117 -5.85 0.58 9.37
C TRP A 117 -7.05 1.37 8.85
N ASP A 118 -7.35 2.54 9.44
CA ASP A 118 -8.45 3.40 9.01
C ASP A 118 -8.30 3.85 7.55
N VAL A 119 -7.06 4.12 7.13
CA VAL A 119 -6.76 4.42 5.73
C VAL A 119 -7.05 3.19 4.85
N LEU A 120 -6.53 2.01 5.21
CA LEU A 120 -6.81 0.77 4.48
C LEU A 120 -8.31 0.46 4.38
N GLN A 121 -9.10 0.83 5.39
CA GLN A 121 -10.55 0.71 5.36
C GLN A 121 -11.19 1.62 4.33
N LYS A 122 -10.85 2.91 4.36
CA LYS A 122 -11.34 3.90 3.38
C LYS A 122 -10.98 3.52 1.94
N LEU A 123 -9.83 2.89 1.74
CA LEU A 123 -9.38 2.41 0.43
C LEU A 123 -9.98 1.07 0.02
N GLY A 124 -10.68 0.37 0.91
CA GLY A 124 -11.11 -1.01 0.69
C GLY A 124 -9.97 -2.03 0.65
N LEU A 125 -8.74 -1.65 0.98
CA LEU A 125 -7.56 -2.53 0.96
C LEU A 125 -7.46 -3.43 2.20
N HIS A 126 -8.10 -3.04 3.31
CA HIS A 126 -8.07 -3.78 4.58
C HIS A 126 -8.54 -5.23 4.47
N THR A 127 -9.35 -5.59 3.47
CA THR A 127 -9.83 -6.97 3.23
C THR A 127 -8.94 -7.76 2.28
N ILE A 128 -7.93 -7.15 1.66
CA ILE A 128 -7.05 -7.78 0.67
C ILE A 128 -5.56 -7.59 0.97
N ILE A 129 -5.20 -7.30 2.23
CA ILE A 129 -3.82 -6.98 2.61
C ILE A 129 -2.81 -8.03 2.11
N GLN A 130 -3.16 -9.31 2.16
CA GLN A 130 -2.31 -10.39 1.66
C GLN A 130 -1.96 -10.24 0.16
N GLN A 131 -2.91 -9.78 -0.65
CA GLN A 131 -2.73 -9.56 -2.09
C GLN A 131 -1.73 -8.43 -2.36
N LEU A 132 -1.60 -7.47 -1.44
CA LEU A 132 -0.64 -6.37 -1.59
C LEU A 132 0.82 -6.88 -1.61
N PHE A 133 1.08 -8.05 -1.05
CA PHE A 133 2.40 -8.67 -0.98
C PHE A 133 2.71 -9.62 -2.14
N THR A 134 1.82 -9.78 -3.13
CA THR A 134 2.11 -10.61 -4.30
C THR A 134 2.97 -9.87 -5.31
N SER A 135 3.72 -10.63 -6.10
CA SER A 135 4.57 -10.08 -7.17
C SER A 135 3.74 -9.35 -8.23
N GLU A 136 2.54 -9.84 -8.57
CA GLU A 136 1.71 -9.16 -9.58
C GLU A 136 1.28 -7.77 -9.09
N TRP A 137 0.89 -7.65 -7.82
CA TRP A 137 0.51 -6.35 -7.28
C TRP A 137 1.70 -5.40 -7.19
N GLN A 138 2.86 -5.89 -6.73
CA GLN A 138 4.07 -5.07 -6.61
C GLN A 138 4.57 -4.58 -7.98
N THR A 139 4.54 -5.42 -9.02
CA THR A 139 4.90 -5.03 -10.38
C THR A 139 3.93 -3.99 -10.91
N ARG A 140 2.63 -4.26 -10.83
CA ARG A 140 1.58 -3.33 -11.30
C ARG A 140 1.64 -1.98 -10.57
N SER A 141 1.91 -1.97 -9.27
CA SER A 141 2.05 -0.74 -8.50
C SER A 141 3.26 0.08 -8.93
N LYS A 142 4.39 -0.57 -9.25
CA LYS A 142 5.61 0.10 -9.73
C LYS A 142 5.42 0.71 -11.13
N GLU A 143 4.81 -0.05 -12.05
CA GLU A 143 4.52 0.43 -13.40
C GLU A 143 3.61 1.66 -13.36
N ARG A 144 2.56 1.61 -12.54
CA ARG A 144 1.66 2.76 -12.32
C ARG A 144 2.37 3.96 -11.73
N GLU A 145 3.21 3.76 -10.71
CA GLU A 145 3.98 4.86 -10.11
C GLU A 145 4.96 5.48 -11.10
N HIS A 146 5.61 4.66 -11.95
CA HIS A 146 6.49 5.16 -13.00
C HIS A 146 5.74 6.01 -14.03
N ALA A 147 4.60 5.51 -14.53
CA ALA A 147 3.77 6.22 -15.49
C ALA A 147 3.27 7.56 -14.93
N GLU A 148 2.83 7.60 -13.67
CA GLU A 148 2.38 8.83 -13.03
C GLU A 148 3.52 9.84 -12.87
N ARG A 149 4.72 9.38 -12.46
CA ARG A 149 5.90 10.26 -12.36
C ARG A 149 6.31 10.83 -13.71
N GLU A 150 6.29 10.01 -14.76
CA GLU A 150 6.60 10.44 -16.12
C GLU A 150 5.58 11.47 -16.61
N ARG A 151 4.29 11.22 -16.37
CA ARG A 151 3.20 12.16 -16.67
C ARG A 151 3.38 13.49 -15.96
N GLN A 152 3.63 13.45 -14.65
CA GLN A 152 3.84 14.65 -13.83
C GLN A 152 5.10 15.42 -14.27
N ALA A 153 6.21 14.74 -14.52
CA ALA A 153 7.43 15.37 -15.04
C ALA A 153 7.23 16.01 -16.41
N THR A 154 6.35 15.44 -17.24
CA THR A 154 5.98 16.01 -18.55
C THR A 154 5.18 17.30 -18.36
N ILE A 155 4.20 17.31 -17.45
CA ILE A 155 3.42 18.51 -17.10
C ILE A 155 4.33 19.61 -16.55
N GLU A 156 5.25 19.28 -15.62
CA GLU A 156 6.17 20.25 -15.03
C GLU A 156 7.11 20.90 -16.07
N LYS A 157 7.59 20.11 -17.04
CA LYS A 157 8.54 20.61 -18.05
C LYS A 157 7.87 21.33 -19.22
N MET A 158 6.66 20.92 -19.60
CA MET A 158 5.99 21.41 -20.81
C MET A 158 4.85 22.39 -20.51
N GLY A 159 4.37 22.44 -19.26
CA GLY A 159 3.13 23.11 -18.90
C GLY A 159 1.90 22.27 -19.22
N GLU A 160 0.80 22.53 -18.51
CA GLU A 160 -0.43 21.73 -18.58
C GLU A 160 -1.02 21.64 -19.99
N ASP A 161 -1.09 22.76 -20.71
CA ASP A 161 -1.67 22.84 -22.05
C ASP A 161 -0.91 21.99 -23.08
N ILE A 162 0.43 22.07 -23.08
CA ILE A 162 1.26 21.33 -24.03
C ILE A 162 1.31 19.86 -23.64
N ALA A 163 1.46 19.55 -22.35
CA ALA A 163 1.46 18.18 -21.86
C ALA A 163 0.15 17.45 -22.20
N SER A 164 -1.00 18.10 -22.05
CA SER A 164 -2.30 17.53 -22.42
C SER A 164 -2.35 17.13 -23.90
N ARG A 165 -1.85 18.00 -24.80
CA ARG A 165 -1.78 17.71 -26.24
C ARG A 165 -0.78 16.61 -26.57
N LEU A 166 0.33 16.54 -25.84
CA LEU A 166 1.32 15.48 -26.00
C LEU A 166 0.73 14.11 -25.62
N PHE A 167 -0.03 14.03 -24.52
CA PHE A 167 -0.70 12.79 -24.12
C PHE A 167 -1.74 12.34 -25.15
N GLU A 168 -2.59 13.25 -25.62
CA GLU A 168 -3.58 12.96 -26.66
C GLU A 168 -2.91 12.48 -27.96
N LEU A 169 -1.83 13.14 -28.38
CA LEU A 169 -1.10 12.74 -29.57
C LEU A 169 -0.41 11.37 -29.39
N ALA A 170 0.15 11.10 -28.21
CA ALA A 170 0.75 9.80 -27.90
C ALA A 170 -0.29 8.67 -28.01
N ASP A 171 -1.47 8.85 -27.40
CA ASP A 171 -2.56 7.88 -27.47
C ASP A 171 -3.01 7.61 -28.91
N LEU A 172 -3.10 8.67 -29.73
CA LEU A 172 -3.46 8.56 -31.15
C LEU A 172 -2.39 7.81 -31.96
N LEU A 173 -1.11 8.06 -31.69
CA LEU A 173 -0.01 7.41 -32.40
C LEU A 173 0.12 5.93 -32.00
N GLU A 174 -0.07 5.59 -30.72
CA GLU A 174 -0.02 4.20 -30.24
C GLU A 174 -1.09 3.32 -30.91
N GLN A 175 -2.28 3.87 -31.15
CA GLN A 175 -3.39 3.15 -31.80
C GLN A 175 -3.29 3.12 -33.33
N HIS A 176 -2.39 3.91 -33.94
CA HIS A 176 -2.30 4.03 -35.39
C HIS A 176 -1.33 3.01 -35.99
N PRO A 177 -1.67 2.30 -37.09
CA PRO A 177 -0.81 1.29 -37.70
C PRO A 177 0.59 1.77 -38.11
N ASN A 178 0.73 3.08 -38.34
CA ASN A 178 2.00 3.73 -38.69
C ASN A 178 2.44 4.77 -37.64
N GLY A 179 2.12 4.56 -36.36
CA GLY A 179 2.46 5.47 -35.26
C GLY A 179 3.94 5.85 -35.21
N ASP A 180 4.83 4.87 -35.39
CA ASP A 180 6.29 5.05 -35.40
C ASP A 180 6.76 6.09 -36.42
N PHE A 181 6.10 6.17 -37.59
CA PHE A 181 6.41 7.19 -38.59
C PHE A 181 6.09 8.60 -38.09
N GLY A 182 4.98 8.75 -37.36
CA GLY A 182 4.60 10.00 -36.72
C GLY A 182 5.62 10.44 -35.66
N VAL A 183 6.05 9.53 -34.80
CA VAL A 183 7.11 9.79 -33.81
C VAL A 183 8.41 10.23 -34.50
N ALA A 184 8.83 9.52 -35.54
CA ALA A 184 10.04 9.85 -36.30
C ALA A 184 9.95 11.22 -37.02
N TYR A 185 8.76 11.61 -37.51
CA TYR A 185 8.54 12.94 -38.08
C TYR A 185 8.75 14.05 -37.03
N LEU A 186 8.21 13.88 -35.82
CA LEU A 186 8.40 14.83 -34.72
C LEU A 186 9.87 14.95 -34.34
N MET A 187 10.57 13.82 -34.16
CA MET A 187 12.01 13.82 -33.83
C MET A 187 12.85 14.56 -34.88
N ARG A 188 12.58 14.35 -36.18
CA ARG A 188 13.28 15.06 -37.27
C ARG A 188 13.06 16.57 -37.21
N ARG A 189 11.87 17.02 -36.80
CA ARG A 189 11.54 18.45 -36.72
C ARG A 189 12.29 19.17 -35.60
N PHE A 190 12.68 18.47 -34.53
CA PHE A 190 13.48 19.04 -33.44
C PHE A 190 15.00 19.01 -33.69
N ASN A 191 15.46 18.20 -34.65
CA ASN A 191 16.88 18.09 -35.03
C ASN A 191 17.28 19.01 -36.20
N GLN A 192 16.41 19.94 -36.59
CA GLN A 192 16.62 20.96 -37.63
C GLN A 192 16.76 22.33 -36.98
#